data_AF-A0A1G8G846-F1
#
_entry.id   AF-A0A1G8G846-F1
#
_cell.length_a   1.000
_cell.length_b   1.000
_cell.length_c   1.000
_cell.angle_alpha   90.00
_cell.angle_beta   90.00
_cell.angle_gamma   90.00
#
_symmetry.space_group_name_H-M   'P 1'
#
loop_
_entity.id
_entity.type
_entity.pdbx_description
1 polymer ?
#
loop_
_entity_poly.entity_id
_entity_poly.type
_entity_poly.pdbx_seq_one_letter_code
_entity_poly.pdbx_strand_id
1 'polypeptide(L)' 'MSAAVDQLRAQGVPVKDEDVARLSPLGHAHINFLGRYAITASAPTQGLRDLGQIPDLPDEADRDWA' A
#
# COMPACT_ATOMS: atom_id res chain seq x y z
N MET A 1 -0.22 -14.25 -4.64
CA MET A 1 -0.99 -13.06 -4.27
C MET A 1 -2.10 -13.41 -3.28
N SER A 2 -2.80 -14.52 -3.50
CA SER A 2 -3.81 -15.09 -2.60
C SER A 2 -3.32 -15.25 -1.16
N ALA A 3 -2.12 -15.82 -0.95
CA ALA A 3 -1.60 -16.07 0.41
C ALA A 3 -1.55 -14.85 1.35
N ALA A 4 -1.23 -13.65 0.83
CA ALA A 4 -1.21 -12.44 1.65
C ALA A 4 -2.64 -11.97 2.00
N VAL A 5 -3.55 -12.03 1.03
CA VAL A 5 -4.98 -11.72 1.22
C VAL A 5 -5.62 -12.72 2.18
N ASP A 6 -5.33 -14.00 2.02
CA ASP A 6 -5.82 -15.09 2.87
C ASP A 6 -5.32 -14.93 4.31
N GLN A 7 -4.06 -14.50 4.49
CA GLN A 7 -3.50 -14.23 5.82
C GLN A 7 -4.15 -13.00 6.49
N LEU A 8 -4.41 -11.92 5.74
CA LEU A 8 -5.12 -10.76 6.28
C LEU A 8 -6.55 -11.11 6.71
N ARG A 9 -7.25 -11.91 5.88
CA ARG A 9 -8.57 -12.45 6.22
C ARG A 9 -8.52 -13.34 7.47
N ALA A 10 -7.51 -14.21 7.58
CA ALA A 10 -7.31 -15.05 8.76
C ALA A 10 -7.00 -14.25 10.03
N GLN A 11 -6.40 -13.07 9.90
CA GLN A 11 -6.15 -12.13 11.00
C GLN A 11 -7.36 -11.26 11.36
N GLY A 12 -8.50 -11.43 10.67
CA GLY A 12 -9.71 -10.65 10.89
C GLY A 12 -9.64 -9.22 10.36
N VAL A 13 -8.64 -8.91 9.52
CA VAL A 13 -8.58 -7.63 8.83
C VAL A 13 -9.67 -7.61 7.75
N PRO A 14 -10.52 -6.57 7.69
CA PRO A 14 -11.53 -6.48 6.65
C PRO A 14 -10.85 -6.29 5.29
N VAL A 15 -10.95 -7.30 4.42
CA VAL A 15 -10.43 -7.26 3.06
C VAL A 15 -11.60 -7.34 2.09
N LYS A 16 -11.88 -6.24 1.40
CA LYS A 16 -12.97 -6.11 0.45
C LYS A 16 -12.61 -6.75 -0.89
N ASP A 17 -13.57 -7.38 -1.54
CA ASP A 17 -13.33 -8.05 -2.82
C ASP A 17 -13.07 -7.02 -3.93
N GLU A 18 -13.63 -5.81 -3.80
CA GLU A 18 -13.38 -4.67 -4.68
C GLU A 18 -11.90 -4.26 -4.65
N ASP A 19 -11.30 -4.23 -3.46
CA ASP A 19 -9.88 -3.89 -3.28
C ASP A 19 -8.98 -4.98 -3.86
N VAL A 20 -9.35 -6.25 -3.67
CA VAL A 20 -8.61 -7.40 -4.24
C VAL A 20 -8.61 -7.36 -5.76
N ALA A 21 -9.73 -6.95 -6.39
CA ALA A 21 -9.84 -6.80 -7.84
C ALA A 21 -9.04 -5.61 -8.39
N ARG A 22 -8.83 -4.56 -7.59
CA ARG A 22 -8.00 -3.40 -7.94
C ARG A 22 -6.52 -3.67 -7.83
N LEU A 23 -6.12 -4.72 -7.11
CA LEU A 23 -4.74 -5.13 -7.13
C LEU A 23 -4.40 -5.57 -8.56
N SER A 24 -3.53 -4.79 -9.23
CA SER A 24 -3.06 -5.14 -10.57
C SER A 24 -2.57 -6.59 -10.56
N PRO A 25 -2.93 -7.41 -11.57
CA PRO A 25 -2.32 -8.71 -11.76
C PRO A 25 -0.83 -8.43 -11.90
N LEU A 26 -0.06 -8.70 -10.84
CA LEU A 26 1.37 -8.46 -10.80
C LEU A 26 2.00 -9.41 -11.81
N GLY A 27 2.13 -8.96 -13.07
CA GLY A 27 2.78 -9.68 -14.16
C GLY A 27 4.26 -9.94 -13.90
N HIS A 28 4.80 -9.32 -12.85
CA HIS A 28 6.11 -9.62 -12.32
C HIS A 28 5.98 -10.11 -10.88
N ALA A 29 6.71 -11.21 -10.62
CA ALA A 29 6.78 -11.92 -9.35
C ALA A 29 6.75 -10.96 -8.16
N HIS A 30 6.07 -11.38 -7.10
CA HIS A 30 6.11 -10.75 -5.78
C HIS A 30 7.49 -10.16 -5.52
N ILE A 31 7.59 -8.92 -5.02
CA ILE A 31 8.86 -8.44 -4.44
C ILE A 31 9.27 -9.50 -3.43
N ASN A 32 10.29 -10.26 -3.79
CA ASN A 32 10.62 -11.48 -3.09
C ASN A 32 11.44 -11.06 -1.88
N PHE A 33 10.80 -10.83 -0.73
CA PHE A 33 11.46 -10.40 0.50
C PHE A 33 12.45 -11.44 1.09
N LEU A 34 12.67 -12.57 0.38
CA LEU A 34 13.72 -13.54 0.67
C LEU A 34 15.09 -13.02 0.20
N GLY A 35 15.55 -11.94 0.82
CA GLY A 35 16.83 -11.31 0.55
C GLY A 35 17.11 -10.18 1.53
N ARG A 36 18.38 -9.85 1.77
CA ARG A 36 18.76 -8.65 2.53
C ARG A 36 18.69 -7.44 1.59
N TYR A 37 17.58 -6.72 1.64
CA TYR A 37 17.42 -5.45 0.95
C TYR A 37 18.03 -4.34 1.80
N ALA A 38 19.11 -3.73 1.32
CA ALA A 38 19.64 -2.52 1.91
C ALA A 38 19.03 -1.32 1.19
N ILE A 39 18.14 -0.59 1.87
CA ILE A 39 17.71 0.73 1.43
C ILE A 39 18.72 1.71 1.99
N THR A 40 19.73 2.06 1.20
CA THR A 40 20.64 3.14 1.55
C THR A 40 19.89 4.46 1.44
N ALA A 41 19.61 5.09 2.58
CA ALA A 41 19.09 6.44 2.62
C ALA A 41 20.11 7.37 1.96
N SER A 42 19.76 7.88 0.78
CA SER A 42 20.44 9.00 0.15
C SER A 42 19.57 10.23 0.41
N ALA A 43 20.16 11.24 1.04
CA ALA A 43 19.52 12.55 1.04
C ALA A 43 19.51 13.07 -0.41
N PRO A 44 18.36 13.54 -0.92
CA PRO A 44 18.30 14.16 -2.23
C PRO A 44 19.22 15.39 -2.28
N THR A 45 19.97 15.56 -3.37
CA THR A 45 20.93 16.66 -3.57
C THR A 45 20.31 18.06 -3.45
N GLN A 46 19.00 18.15 -3.69
CA GLN A 46 18.23 19.39 -3.68
C GLN A 46 17.20 19.46 -2.53
N GLY A 47 17.32 18.57 -1.54
CA GLY A 47 16.36 18.48 -0.43
C GLY A 47 15.07 17.72 -0.80
N LEU A 48 14.26 17.43 0.22
CA LEU A 48 12.94 16.83 0.04
C LEU A 48 11.99 17.90 -0.49
N ARG A 49 11.10 17.52 -1.41
CA ARG A 49 10.01 18.41 -1.84
C ARG A 49 9.06 18.61 -0.66
N ASP A 50 8.53 19.82 -0.53
CA ASP A 50 7.46 20.09 0.42
C ASP A 50 6.30 19.13 0.17
N LEU A 51 5.71 18.64 1.25
CA LEU A 51 4.48 17.86 1.16
C LEU A 51 3.44 18.73 0.47
N GLY A 52 2.79 18.18 -0.57
CA GLY A 52 1.63 18.82 -1.14
C GLY A 52 0.59 19.06 -0.04
N GLN A 53 -0.21 20.12 -0.20
CA GLN A 53 -1.36 20.34 0.68
C GLN A 53 -2.19 19.06 0.72
N ILE A 54 -2.34 18.50 1.91
CA ILE A 54 -3.28 17.41 2.12
C ILE A 54 -4.65 18.05 1.89
N PRO A 55 -5.42 17.64 0.86
CA PRO A 55 -6.77 18.15 0.71
C PRO A 55 -7.52 17.86 2.01
N ASP A 56 -8.41 18.78 2.40
CA ASP A 56 -9.24 18.57 3.59
C ASP A 56 -9.87 17.18 3.48
N LEU A 57 -9.47 16.30 4.40
CA LEU A 57 -9.96 14.94 4.36
C LEU A 57 -11.45 15.06 4.68
N PRO A 58 -12.34 14.47 3.85
CA PRO A 58 -13.75 14.43 4.19
C PRO A 58 -13.90 13.84 5.60
N ASP A 59 -14.88 14.33 6.36
CA ASP A 59 -15.21 13.79 7.67
C ASP A 59 -15.29 12.25 7.57
N GLU A 60 -14.92 11.55 8.64
CA GLU A 60 -14.88 10.07 8.64
C GLU A 60 -16.21 9.43 8.19
N ALA A 61 -17.33 10.15 8.30
CA ALA A 61 -18.65 9.74 7.82
C ALA A 61 -18.82 9.82 6.29
N ASP A 62 -18.07 10.69 5.62
CA ASP A 62 -18.10 10.96 4.17
C ASP A 62 -16.94 10.25 3.43
N ARG A 63 -16.14 9.47 4.17
CA ARG A 63 -14.98 8.79 3.62
C ARG A 63 -15.45 7.51 2.92
N ASP A 64 -15.73 7.64 1.63
CA ASP A 64 -16.13 6.57 0.71
C ASP A 64 -15.00 5.57 0.44
N TRP A 65 -14.44 4.94 1.48
CA TRP A 65 -13.65 3.73 1.33
C TRP A 65 -14.53 2.48 1.24
N ALA A 66 -15.82 2.63 0.90
CA ALA A 66 -16.83 1.58 0.75
C ALA A 66 -16.46 0.56 -0.34
#